data_AF-A0A0Q4BC26-F1
#
_entry.id   AF-A0A0Q4BC26-F1
#
_cell.length_a   1.000
_cell.length_b   1.000
_cell.length_c   1.000
_cell.angle_alpha   90.00
_cell.angle_beta   90.00
_cell.angle_gamma   90.00
#
_symmetry.space_group_name_H-M   'P 1'
#
loop_
_entity.id
_entity.type
_entity.pdbx_description
1 polymer ?
#
loop_
_entity_poly.entity_id
_entity_poly.type
_entity_poly.pdbx_seq_one_letter_code
_entity_poly.pdbx_strand_id
1 'polypeptide(L)' 'MMKRIARTTFPGKYVERNSLRYVAVPISVVERMGIRDGDYLDVTVSWPVLEEYEIDDLRTPATVNEEKPKRGKKKTEDDE' A
#
# COMPACT_ATOMS: atom_id res chain seq x y z
N MET A 1 -23.60 -10.67 30.68
CA MET A 1 -22.71 -9.75 29.95
C MET A 1 -21.87 -10.59 28.99
N MET A 2 -22.15 -10.57 27.69
CA MET A 2 -21.39 -11.37 26.71
C MET A 2 -19.96 -10.86 26.64
N LYS A 3 -18.99 -11.73 26.92
CA LYS A 3 -17.56 -11.43 26.86
C LYS A 3 -17.24 -11.11 25.39
N ARG A 4 -16.98 -9.84 25.06
CA ARG A 4 -16.46 -9.48 23.73
C ARG A 4 -15.10 -10.15 23.58
N ILE A 5 -15.01 -11.14 22.71
CA ILE A 5 -13.74 -11.76 22.35
C ILE A 5 -12.90 -10.68 21.65
N ALA A 6 -11.62 -10.58 22.00
CA ALA A 6 -10.71 -9.64 21.37
C ALA A 6 -10.63 -9.95 19.86
N ARG A 7 -10.82 -8.96 18.98
CA ARG A 7 -10.64 -9.16 17.54
C ARG A 7 -9.14 -9.22 17.25
N THR A 8 -8.72 -10.16 16.41
CA THR A 8 -7.32 -10.27 15.96
C THR A 8 -7.26 -10.41 14.45
N THR A 9 -6.19 -9.90 13.85
CA THR A 9 -5.92 -9.98 12.41
C THR A 9 -4.51 -10.52 12.22
N PHE A 10 -4.36 -11.44 11.28
CA PHE A 10 -3.08 -12.04 10.94
C PHE A 10 -3.05 -12.35 9.44
N PRO A 11 -1.85 -12.38 8.81
CA PRO A 11 -1.73 -12.81 7.44
C PRO A 11 -2.10 -14.30 7.34
N GLY A 12 -3.12 -14.60 6.53
CA GLY A 12 -3.55 -15.95 6.26
C GLY A 12 -3.05 -16.41 4.89
N LYS A 13 -2.57 -17.65 4.80
CA LYS A 13 -2.45 -18.37 3.53
C LYS A 13 -3.55 -19.42 3.49
N TYR A 14 -4.27 -19.48 2.38
CA TYR A 14 -5.23 -20.55 2.17
C TYR A 14 -4.53 -21.77 1.55
N VAL A 15 -4.96 -22.96 1.94
CA VAL A 15 -4.53 -24.24 1.38
C VAL A 15 -5.76 -24.96 0.86
N GLU A 16 -5.68 -25.46 -0.37
CA GLU A 16 -6.74 -26.27 -0.97
C GLU A 16 -6.42 -27.75 -0.75
N ARG A 17 -7.37 -28.50 -0.21
CA ARG A 17 -7.32 -29.96 -0.13
C ARG A 17 -8.64 -30.50 -0.66
N ASN A 18 -8.60 -31.13 -1.83
CA ASN A 18 -9.77 -31.57 -2.59
C ASN A 18 -10.70 -30.39 -2.89
N SER A 19 -11.95 -30.42 -2.41
CA SER A 19 -12.93 -29.35 -2.56
C SER A 19 -12.98 -28.37 -1.39
N LEU A 20 -12.13 -28.56 -0.37
CA LEU A 20 -12.14 -27.77 0.86
C LEU A 20 -10.98 -26.78 0.90
N ARG A 21 -11.28 -25.55 1.31
CA ARG A 21 -10.31 -24.47 1.51
C ARG A 21 -10.09 -24.27 3.00
N TYR A 22 -8.84 -24.37 3.41
CA TYR A 22 -8.43 -24.22 4.80
C TYR A 22 -7.61 -22.94 4.96
N VAL A 23 -7.85 -22.22 6.05
CA VAL A 23 -6.97 -21.14 6.50
C VAL A 23 -6.31 -21.61 7.78
N ALA A 24 -4.98 -21.76 7.76
CA ALA A 24 -4.24 -22.13 8.96
C ALA A 24 -4.23 -20.95 9.94
N VAL A 25 -4.71 -21.18 11.17
CA VAL A 25 -4.63 -20.21 12.26
C VAL A 25 -3.28 -20.39 12.95
N PRO A 26 -2.43 -19.35 13.07
CA PRO A 26 -1.16 -19.46 13.78
C PRO A 26 -1.35 -19.88 15.24
N ILE A 27 -0.45 -20.72 15.77
CA ILE A 27 -0.50 -21.20 17.16
C ILE A 27 -0.58 -20.02 18.15
N SER A 28 0.18 -18.96 17.91
CA SER A 28 0.16 -17.75 18.74
C SER A 28 -1.20 -17.04 18.79
N VAL A 29 -2.01 -17.18 17.74
CA VAL A 29 -3.38 -16.68 17.69
C VAL A 29 -4.31 -17.63 18.46
N VAL A 30 -4.15 -18.95 18.28
CA VAL A 30 -4.91 -19.97 19.01
C VAL A 30 -4.73 -19.80 20.52
N GLU A 31 -3.49 -19.68 21.00
CA GLU A 31 -3.16 -19.51 22.43
C GLU A 31 -3.71 -18.21 22.99
N ARG A 32 -3.52 -17.09 22.27
CA ARG A 32 -3.97 -15.75 22.72
C ARG A 32 -5.50 -15.66 22.80
N MET A 33 -6.18 -16.30 21.85
CA MET A 33 -7.64 -16.26 21.73
C MET A 33 -8.32 -17.38 22.52
N GLY A 34 -7.56 -18.38 22.97
CA GLY A 34 -8.09 -19.56 23.64
C GLY A 34 -8.95 -20.44 22.73
N ILE A 35 -8.68 -20.45 21.43
CA ILE A 35 -9.45 -21.23 20.43
C ILE A 35 -9.20 -22.72 20.64
N ARG A 36 -10.25 -23.53 20.52
CA ARG A 36 -10.20 -24.99 20.60
C ARG A 36 -10.78 -25.64 19.36
N ASP A 37 -10.40 -26.88 19.13
CA ASP A 37 -10.99 -27.69 18.07
C ASP A 37 -12.50 -27.84 18.27
N GLY A 38 -13.26 -27.52 17.22
CA GLY A 38 -14.73 -27.53 17.25
C GLY A 38 -15.37 -26.17 17.58
N ASP A 39 -14.60 -25.15 17.92
CA ASP A 39 -15.14 -23.79 18.09
C ASP A 39 -15.61 -23.20 16.75
N TYR A 40 -16.72 -22.47 16.81
CA TYR A 40 -17.22 -21.67 15.69
C TYR A 40 -16.69 -20.24 15.79
N LEU A 41 -16.11 -19.73 14.70
CA LEU A 41 -15.48 -18.42 14.64
C LEU A 41 -16.13 -17.55 13.55
N ASP A 42 -16.44 -16.30 13.90
CA ASP A 42 -16.79 -15.28 12.89
C ASP A 42 -15.51 -14.73 12.26
N VAL A 43 -15.31 -15.01 10.97
CA VAL A 43 -14.08 -14.65 10.23
C VAL A 43 -14.39 -13.65 9.13
N THR A 44 -13.56 -12.62 9.00
CA THR A 44 -13.56 -11.70 7.86
C THR A 44 -12.28 -11.90 7.06
N VAL A 45 -12.41 -12.13 5.74
CA VAL A 45 -11.27 -12.24 4.82
C VAL A 45 -11.18 -10.97 4.00
N SER A 46 -10.00 -10.35 4.00
CA SER A 46 -9.70 -9.15 3.21
C SER A 46 -8.54 -9.43 2.26
N TRP A 47 -8.73 -9.17 0.98
CA TRP A 47 -7.67 -9.23 -0.03
C TRP A 47 -7.00 -7.85 -0.15
N PRO A 48 -5.66 -7.79 -0.25
CA PRO A 48 -5.01 -6.52 -0.55
C PRO A 48 -5.47 -6.05 -1.94
N VAL A 49 -5.81 -4.77 -2.04
CA VAL A 49 -6.01 -4.13 -3.35
C VAL A 49 -4.62 -3.97 -3.96
N LEU A 50 -4.38 -4.62 -5.11
CA LEU A 50 -3.17 -4.38 -5.89
C LEU A 50 -3.34 -3.01 -6.56
N GLU A 51 -2.59 -2.02 -6.08
CA GLU A 51 -2.42 -0.76 -6.82
C GLU A 51 -1.34 -0.99 -7.86
N GLU A 52 -1.75 -1.09 -9.13
CA GLU A 52 -0.83 -1.02 -10.25
C GLU A 52 -0.50 0.46 -10.49
N TYR A 53 0.74 0.84 -10.18
CA TYR A 53 1.26 2.16 -10.55
C TYR A 53 1.72 2.10 -12.01
N GLU A 54 1.06 2.82 -12.90
CA GLU A 54 1.54 3.02 -14.27
C GLU A 54 2.82 3.86 -14.23
N ILE A 55 3.98 3.24 -14.49
CA ILE A 55 5.29 3.90 -14.52
C ILE A 55 5.53 4.62 -15.87
N ASP A 56 4.48 4.91 -16.65
CA ASP A 56 4.62 5.57 -17.95
C ASP A 56 4.71 7.11 -17.86
N ASP A 57 4.33 7.72 -16.73
CA ASP A 57 4.39 9.18 -16.55
C ASP A 57 5.79 9.75 -16.24
N LEU A 58 6.80 8.91 -16.00
CA LEU A 58 8.18 9.36 -15.74
C LEU A 58 9.00 9.67 -17.02
N ARG A 59 8.39 9.56 -18.21
CA ARG A 59 9.04 9.86 -19.50
C ARG A 59 8.67 11.21 -20.11
N THR A 60 8.07 12.13 -19.37
CA THR A 60 8.03 13.53 -19.81
C THR A 60 9.35 14.21 -19.42
N PRO A 61 10.29 14.45 -20.37
CA PRO A 61 11.43 15.33 -20.07
C PRO A 61 10.87 16.70 -19.69
N ALA A 62 11.30 17.21 -18.54
CA ALA A 62 10.97 18.55 -18.09
C ALA A 62 11.17 19.53 -19.24
N THR A 63 10.10 20.22 -19.63
CA THR A 63 10.15 21.29 -20.62
C THR A 63 11.07 22.36 -20.02
N VAL A 64 12.31 22.42 -20.50
CA VAL A 64 13.25 23.48 -20.16
C VAL A 64 12.65 24.77 -20.70
N ASN A 65 12.01 25.55 -19.82
CA ASN A 65 11.70 26.93 -20.10
C ASN A 65 13.03 27.68 -20.20
N GLU A 66 13.55 27.81 -21.43
CA GLU A 66 14.67 28.71 -21.73
C GLU A 66 14.21 30.15 -21.54
N GLU A 67 14.30 30.65 -20.31
CA GLU A 67 14.23 32.08 -20.03
C GLU A 67 15.51 32.74 -20.57
N LYS A 68 15.45 33.22 -21.83
CA LYS A 68 16.53 34.02 -22.43
C LYS A 68 16.86 35.22 -21.53
N PRO A 69 18.11 35.41 -21.07
CA PRO A 69 18.45 36.61 -20.33
C PRO A 69 18.44 37.81 -21.28
N LYS A 70 17.61 38.81 -20.97
CA LYS A 70 17.63 40.13 -21.62
C LYS A 70 18.99 40.79 -21.36
N ARG A 71 19.88 40.72 -22.35
CA ARG A 71 21.20 41.37 -22.35
C ARG A 71 21.02 42.89 -22.21
N GLY A 72 21.50 43.43 -21.08
CA GLY A 72 21.42 44.84 -20.75
C GLY A 72 22.07 45.75 -21.79
N LYS A 73 21.36 46.82 -22.16
CA LYS A 73 21.82 47.88 -23.05
C LYS A 73 22.73 48.81 -22.23
N LYS A 74 24.04 48.69 -22.36
CA LYS A 74 25.01 49.65 -21.80
C LYS A 74 24.90 50.92 -22.64
N LYS A 75 24.47 52.03 -22.03
CA LYS A 75 24.55 53.37 -22.61
C LYS A 75 26.01 53.79 -22.66
N THR A 76 26.42 54.41 -23.77
CA THR A 76 27.69 55.13 -23.89
C THR A 76 27.33 56.62 -24.00
N GLU A 77 27.60 57.38 -22.94
CA GLU A 77 27.90 58.82 -22.94
C GLU A 77 29.45 58.90 -23.03
N ASP A 78 30.16 59.85 -23.64
CA ASP A 78 29.95 61.06 -24.44
C ASP A 78 31.34 61.40 -25.08
N ASP A 79 31.50 62.60 -25.65
CA ASP A 79 32.73 63.28 -26.17
C ASP A 79 33.05 63.16 -27.68
N GLU A 80 32.53 64.10 -28.48
CA GLU A 80 33.25 65.31 -28.97
C GLU A 80 32.31 66.31 -29.66
#